data_AF-A0A1M3R2T5-F1
#
_entry.id   AF-A0A1M3R2T5-F1
#
_cell.length_a   1.000
_cell.length_b   1.000
_cell.length_c   1.000
_cell.angle_alpha   90.00
_cell.angle_beta   90.00
_cell.angle_gamma   90.00
#
_symmetry.space_group_name_H-M   'P 1'
#
loop_
_entity.id
_entity.type
_entity.pdbx_description
1 polymer ?
#
loop_
_entity_poly.entity_id
_entity_poly.type
_entity_poly.pdbx_seq_one_letter_code
_entity_poly.pdbx_strand_id
1 'polypeptide(L)'
;MQEEIKTPKKWISIRVKPDEYTAIYKLYKATTCNKLSQYVRKVLLQKPVVIQYRDESTREILSALNQLSRELSAVGNNFNQTVHKLHTLDHIPEIKIWAELTESGRQNLLKKTEDIRVSINQIRQQCAPK
;
A
#
# COMPACT_ATOMS: atom_id res chain seq x y z
N MET A 1 53.25 9.43 3.15
CA MET A 1 52.23 10.49 3.22
C MET A 1 50.96 9.88 2.64
N GLN A 2 49.91 9.54 3.39
CA GLN A 2 49.37 10.07 4.64
C GLN A 2 49.02 8.91 5.59
N GLU A 3 49.34 9.05 6.88
CA GLU A 3 48.82 8.14 7.90
C GLU A 3 47.34 8.47 8.12
N GLU A 4 46.45 7.51 7.85
CA GLU A 4 45.06 7.60 8.30
C GLU A 4 45.05 7.68 9.83
N ILE A 5 44.70 8.86 10.36
CA ILE A 5 44.43 9.04 11.78
C ILE A 5 43.20 8.19 12.12
N LYS A 6 43.43 6.95 12.56
CA LYS A 6 42.38 6.07 13.10
C LYS A 6 41.90 6.68 14.41
N THR A 7 40.92 7.57 14.34
CA THR A 7 40.27 8.13 15.53
C THR A 7 39.75 6.99 16.40
N PRO A 8 40.10 6.93 17.70
CA PRO A 8 39.71 5.83 18.56
C PRO A 8 38.18 5.82 18.71
N LYS A 9 37.58 4.64 18.49
CA LYS A 9 36.15 4.42 18.75
C LYS A 9 35.93 4.58 20.26
N LYS A 10 35.23 5.65 20.66
CA LYS A 10 34.84 5.89 22.06
C LYS A 10 33.45 5.32 22.34
N TRP A 11 33.30 4.65 23.48
CA TRP A 11 32.02 4.13 23.95
C TRP A 11 31.25 5.22 24.70
N ILE A 12 29.95 5.34 24.41
CA ILE A 12 29.04 6.25 25.13
C ILE A 12 28.04 5.36 25.87
N SER A 13 28.10 5.36 27.20
CA SER A 13 27.14 4.69 28.07
C SER A 13 26.31 5.71 28.83
N ILE A 14 24.99 5.63 28.73
CA ILE A 14 24.05 6.51 29.42
C ILE A 14 23.21 5.62 30.33
N ARG A 15 23.17 5.94 31.63
CA ARG A 15 22.22 5.30 32.55
C ARG A 15 20.89 6.04 32.44
N VAL A 16 19.84 5.29 32.19
CA VAL A 16 18.47 5.81 32.09
C VAL A 16 17.59 5.09 33.10
N LYS A 17 16.58 5.78 33.60
CA LYS A 17 15.53 5.17 34.42
C LYS A 17 14.66 4.23 33.56
N PRO A 18 13.95 3.27 34.15
CA PRO A 18 13.07 2.36 33.41
C PRO A 18 12.03 3.12 32.56
N ASP A 19 11.44 4.17 33.11
CA ASP A 19 10.41 4.97 32.43
C ASP A 19 10.98 5.68 31.20
N GLU A 20 12.17 6.27 31.33
CA GLU A 20 12.88 6.92 30.23
C GLU A 20 13.24 5.92 29.13
N TYR A 21 13.68 4.72 29.50
CA TYR A 21 13.95 3.66 28.54
C TYR A 21 12.71 3.28 27.74
N THR A 22 11.55 3.14 28.40
CA THR A 22 10.30 2.82 27.68
C THR A 22 9.87 3.93 26.73
N ALA A 23 10.04 5.21 27.11
CA ALA A 23 9.74 6.35 26.25
C ALA A 23 10.65 6.38 25.01
N ILE A 24 11.96 6.20 25.20
CA ILE A 24 12.94 6.13 24.11
C ILE A 24 12.64 4.94 23.20
N TYR A 25 12.27 3.78 23.77
CA TYR A 25 11.94 2.59 22.99
C TYR A 25 10.67 2.76 22.16
N LYS A 26 9.63 3.42 22.69
CA LYS A 26 8.42 3.77 21.94
C LYS A 26 8.75 4.68 20.75
N LEU A 27 9.54 5.74 20.98
CA LEU A 27 9.96 6.64 19.92
C LEU A 27 10.81 5.90 18.87
N TYR A 28 11.73 5.05 19.29
CA TYR A 28 12.51 4.20 18.39
C TYR A 28 11.62 3.34 17.49
N LYS A 29 10.61 2.66 18.07
CA LYS A 29 9.67 1.80 17.34
C LYS A 29 8.84 2.56 16.30
N ALA A 30 8.63 3.85 16.49
CA ALA A 30 7.93 4.71 15.53
C ALA A 30 8.83 5.17 14.36
N THR A 31 10.12 4.81 14.33
CA THR A 31 11.06 5.30 13.31
C THR A 31 11.47 4.20 12.34
N THR A 32 12.06 4.58 11.20
CA THR A 32 12.63 3.63 10.23
C THR A 32 13.97 3.02 10.66
N CYS A 33 14.43 3.25 11.90
CA CYS A 33 15.73 2.77 12.35
C CYS A 33 15.69 1.28 12.73
N ASN A 34 16.66 0.49 12.28
CA ASN A 34 16.72 -0.95 12.56
C ASN A 34 17.36 -1.30 13.91
N LYS A 35 18.08 -0.35 14.53
CA LYS A 35 18.76 -0.53 15.81
C LYS A 35 18.53 0.67 16.72
N LEU A 36 18.33 0.42 18.02
CA LEU A 36 18.19 1.49 19.02
C LEU A 36 19.41 2.40 19.05
N SER A 37 20.61 1.84 18.93
CA SER A 37 21.87 2.59 18.87
C SER A 37 21.95 3.52 17.66
N GLN A 38 21.36 3.13 16.52
CA GLN A 38 21.30 3.96 15.33
C GLN A 38 20.34 5.14 15.54
N TYR A 39 19.17 4.90 16.15
CA TYR A 39 18.21 5.94 16.50
C TYR A 39 18.82 6.94 17.48
N VAL A 40 19.37 6.47 18.60
CA VAL A 40 20.02 7.33 19.61
C VAL A 40 21.17 8.13 18.99
N ARG A 41 21.98 7.51 18.12
CA ARG A 41 23.06 8.22 17.42
C ARG A 41 22.54 9.31 16.48
N LYS A 42 21.43 9.08 15.76
CA LYS A 42 20.82 10.10 14.91
C LYS A 42 20.29 11.28 15.74
N VAL A 43 19.61 10.99 16.84
CA VAL A 43 19.07 12.01 17.77
C VAL A 43 20.21 12.83 18.39
N LEU A 44 21.24 12.18 18.92
CA LEU A 44 22.40 12.85 19.54
C LEU A 44 23.21 13.69 18.56
N LEU A 45 23.26 13.29 17.29
CA LEU A 45 23.93 14.03 16.21
C LEU A 45 23.01 15.00 15.48
N GLN A 46 21.78 15.23 15.98
CA GLN A 46 20.76 16.08 15.36
C GLN A 46 20.52 15.76 13.87
N LYS A 47 20.68 14.48 13.50
CA LYS A 47 20.42 14.00 12.14
C LYS A 47 18.93 13.75 11.96
N PRO A 48 18.38 13.96 10.75
CA PRO A 48 16.97 13.73 10.49
C PRO A 48 16.60 12.27 10.81
N VAL A 49 15.61 12.10 11.67
CA VAL A 49 14.99 10.81 11.97
C VAL A 49 13.66 10.77 11.24
N VAL A 50 13.56 9.85 10.28
CA VAL A 50 12.30 9.61 9.57
C VAL A 50 11.39 8.81 10.50
N ILE A 51 10.35 9.47 10.99
CA ILE A 51 9.27 8.85 11.74
C ILE A 51 8.34 8.20 10.73
N GLN A 52 8.01 6.93 10.93
CA GLN A 52 6.97 6.27 10.16
C GLN A 52 5.63 6.80 10.64
N TYR A 53 5.13 7.84 9.96
CA TYR A 53 3.76 8.27 10.14
C TYR A 53 2.86 7.25 9.44
N ARG A 54 2.33 6.32 10.23
CA ARG A 54 1.40 5.29 9.76
C ARG A 54 0.01 5.91 9.71
N ASP A 55 -0.26 6.65 8.65
CA ASP A 55 -1.61 7.12 8.38
C ASP A 55 -2.47 5.92 8.00
N GLU A 56 -3.34 5.54 8.93
CA GLU A 56 -4.26 4.42 8.78
C GLU A 56 -5.18 4.63 7.57
N SER A 57 -5.60 5.88 7.32
CA SER A 57 -6.43 6.24 6.18
C SER A 57 -5.73 5.98 4.85
N THR A 58 -4.46 6.40 4.70
CA THR A 58 -3.67 6.14 3.49
C THR A 58 -3.46 4.64 3.24
N ARG A 59 -3.31 3.82 4.29
CA ARG A 59 -3.20 2.35 4.13
C ARG A 59 -4.51 1.71 3.71
N GLU A 60 -5.63 2.16 4.26
CA GLU A 60 -6.96 1.69 3.84
C GLU A 60 -7.23 2.02 2.37
N ILE A 61 -6.86 3.22 1.92
CA ILE A 61 -6.98 3.64 0.52
C ILE A 61 -6.14 2.76 -0.40
N LEU A 62 -4.85 2.56 -0.06
CA LEU A 62 -3.97 1.67 -0.82
C LEU A 62 -4.50 0.23 -0.86
N SER A 63 -5.08 -0.25 0.24
CA SER A 63 -5.70 -1.58 0.29
C SER A 63 -6.90 -1.68 -0.64
N ALA A 64 -7.80 -0.70 -0.59
CA ALA A 64 -8.96 -0.62 -1.46
C ALA A 64 -8.56 -0.57 -2.94
N LEU A 65 -7.61 0.29 -3.32
CA LEU A 65 -7.10 0.38 -4.69
C LEU A 65 -6.47 -0.93 -5.19
N ASN A 66 -5.72 -1.62 -4.34
CA ASN A 66 -5.13 -2.92 -4.68
C ASN A 66 -6.20 -4.03 -4.85
N GLN A 67 -7.28 -3.98 -4.08
CA GLN A 67 -8.41 -4.88 -4.29
C GLN A 67 -9.09 -4.58 -5.64
N LEU A 68 -9.33 -3.31 -5.95
CA LEU A 68 -9.94 -2.91 -7.22
C LEU A 68 -9.13 -3.32 -8.44
N SER A 69 -7.81 -3.16 -8.39
CA SER A 69 -6.92 -3.58 -9.49
C SER A 69 -7.00 -5.08 -9.76
N ARG A 70 -7.08 -5.90 -8.71
CA ARG A 70 -7.24 -7.35 -8.82
C ARG A 70 -8.59 -7.73 -9.41
N GLU A 71 -9.67 -7.09 -8.95
CA GLU A 71 -11.01 -7.34 -9.47
C GLU A 71 -11.13 -6.96 -10.95
N LEU A 72 -10.60 -5.81 -11.35
CA LEU A 72 -10.61 -5.38 -12.76
C LEU A 72 -9.80 -6.33 -13.64
N SER A 73 -8.65 -6.81 -13.16
CA SER A 73 -7.83 -7.79 -13.87
C SER A 73 -8.57 -9.12 -14.06
N ALA A 74 -9.31 -9.57 -13.05
CA ALA A 74 -10.13 -10.78 -13.16
C ALA A 74 -11.25 -10.62 -14.20
N VAL A 75 -11.89 -9.46 -14.24
CA VAL A 75 -12.94 -9.16 -15.23
C VAL A 75 -12.36 -9.09 -16.65
N GLY A 76 -11.22 -8.42 -16.85
CA GLY A 76 -10.54 -8.36 -18.14
C GLY A 76 -10.13 -9.75 -18.64
N ASN A 77 -9.64 -10.62 -17.76
CA ASN A 77 -9.32 -11.99 -18.09
C ASN A 77 -10.56 -12.80 -18.50
N ASN A 78 -11.69 -12.62 -17.82
CA ASN A 78 -12.94 -13.32 -18.14
C ASN A 78 -13.50 -12.86 -19.49
N PHE A 79 -13.39 -11.56 -19.78
CA PHE A 79 -13.74 -11.00 -21.08
C PHE A 79 -12.88 -11.57 -22.20
N ASN A 80 -11.55 -11.58 -22.03
CA ASN A 80 -10.63 -12.15 -23.02
C ASN A 80 -10.88 -13.64 -23.28
N GLN A 81 -11.19 -14.42 -22.24
CA GLN A 81 -11.56 -15.84 -22.40
C GLN A 81 -12.86 -15.99 -23.20
N THR A 82 -13.83 -15.12 -22.95
CA THR A 82 -15.12 -15.12 -23.64
C THR A 82 -15.00 -14.70 -25.10
N VAL A 83 -14.13 -13.74 -25.40
CA VAL A 83 -13.78 -13.31 -26.78
C VAL A 83 -13.05 -14.43 -27.52
N HIS A 84 -12.08 -15.09 -26.89
CA HIS A 84 -11.41 -16.24 -27.50
C HIS A 84 -12.38 -17.37 -27.86
N LYS A 85 -13.37 -17.65 -26.98
CA LYS A 85 -14.44 -18.63 -27.25
C LYS A 85 -15.35 -18.18 -28.39
N LEU A 86 -15.62 -16.88 -28.55
CA LEU A 86 -16.39 -16.36 -29.68
C LEU A 86 -15.72 -16.65 -31.02
N HIS A 87 -14.41 -16.43 -31.10
CA HIS A 87 -13.63 -16.69 -32.31
C HIS A 87 -13.55 -18.17 -32.68
N THR A 88 -13.99 -19.08 -31.81
CA THR A 88 -14.03 -20.53 -32.04
C THR A 88 -15.44 -21.07 -32.29
N LEU A 89 -16.49 -20.24 -32.26
CA LEU A 89 -17.88 -20.64 -32.49
C LEU A 89 -18.28 -20.40 -33.96
N ASP A 90 -18.85 -21.41 -34.61
CA ASP A 90 -19.13 -21.47 -36.05
C ASP A 90 -20.64 -21.39 -36.38
N HIS A 91 -21.53 -21.36 -35.36
CA HIS A 91 -23.00 -21.46 -35.55
C HIS A 91 -23.84 -20.38 -34.83
N ILE A 92 -24.87 -19.87 -35.51
CA ILE A 92 -25.74 -18.73 -35.15
C ILE A 92 -26.48 -18.84 -33.78
N PRO A 93 -26.96 -20.00 -33.31
CA PRO A 93 -27.65 -20.08 -32.02
C PRO A 93 -26.72 -19.81 -30.82
N GLU A 94 -25.43 -20.15 -30.94
CA GLU A 94 -24.43 -19.97 -29.89
C GLU A 94 -24.06 -18.48 -29.75
N ILE A 95 -24.14 -17.71 -30.84
CA ILE A 95 -23.93 -16.26 -30.86
C ILE A 95 -25.02 -15.52 -30.06
N LYS A 96 -26.27 -16.03 -30.04
CA LYS A 96 -27.37 -15.41 -29.30
C LYS A 96 -27.23 -15.57 -27.79
N ILE A 97 -26.85 -16.77 -27.36
CA ILE A 97 -26.49 -17.06 -25.95
C ILE A 97 -25.27 -16.21 -25.54
N TRP A 98 -24.34 -15.98 -26.47
CA TRP A 98 -23.17 -15.14 -26.25
C TRP A 98 -23.52 -13.66 -26.07
N ALA A 99 -24.46 -13.13 -26.85
CA ALA A 99 -24.94 -11.75 -26.69
C ALA A 99 -25.58 -11.53 -25.31
N GLU A 100 -26.36 -12.49 -24.82
CA GLU A 100 -26.98 -12.44 -23.49
C GLU A 100 -25.94 -12.54 -22.35
N LEU A 101 -24.96 -13.44 -22.46
CA LEU A 101 -23.88 -13.57 -21.47
C LEU A 101 -23.01 -12.31 -21.40
N THR A 102 -22.66 -11.75 -22.57
CA THR A 102 -21.84 -10.54 -22.67
C THR A 102 -22.57 -9.31 -22.14
N GLU A 103 -23.87 -9.19 -22.40
CA GLU A 103 -24.70 -8.14 -21.82
C GLU A 103 -24.75 -8.27 -20.29
N SER A 104 -24.88 -9.48 -19.74
CA SER A 104 -24.81 -9.69 -18.28
C SER A 104 -23.44 -9.30 -17.69
N GLY A 105 -22.34 -9.62 -18.39
CA GLY A 105 -20.99 -9.26 -18.00
C GLY A 105 -20.75 -7.75 -18.05
N ARG A 106 -21.29 -7.08 -19.08
CA ARG A 106 -21.26 -5.62 -19.24
C ARG A 106 -22.02 -4.92 -18.11
N GLN A 107 -23.20 -5.41 -17.76
CA GLN A 107 -23.99 -4.88 -16.64
C GLN A 107 -23.25 -5.03 -15.30
N ASN A 108 -22.58 -6.17 -15.09
CA ASN A 108 -21.81 -6.42 -13.88
C ASN A 108 -20.56 -5.51 -13.80
N LEU A 109 -19.92 -5.26 -14.94
CA LEU A 109 -18.84 -4.29 -15.09
C LEU A 109 -19.29 -2.86 -14.74
N LEU A 110 -20.42 -2.43 -15.31
CA LEU A 110 -20.99 -1.10 -15.05
C LEU A 110 -21.35 -0.94 -13.57
N LYS A 111 -21.96 -1.96 -12.96
CA LYS A 111 -22.29 -1.96 -11.55
C LYS A 111 -21.04 -1.87 -10.65
N LYS A 112 -20.01 -2.68 -10.93
CA LYS A 112 -18.75 -2.60 -10.18
C LYS A 112 -18.02 -1.27 -10.38
N THR A 113 -18.12 -0.66 -11.56
CA THR A 113 -17.57 0.68 -11.83
C THR A 113 -18.29 1.75 -11.01
N GLU A 114 -19.60 1.59 -10.79
CA GLU A 114 -20.36 2.43 -9.86
C GLU A 114 -19.89 2.25 -8.41
N ASP A 115 -19.74 1.01 -7.95
CA ASP A 115 -19.28 0.70 -6.59
C ASP A 115 -17.87 1.28 -6.32
N ILE A 116 -17.00 1.25 -7.33
CA ILE A 116 -15.68 1.90 -7.31
C ILE A 116 -15.82 3.41 -7.14
N ARG A 117 -16.69 4.05 -7.93
CA ARG A 117 -16.92 5.49 -7.88
C ARG A 117 -17.42 5.92 -6.50
N VAL A 118 -18.33 5.15 -5.90
CA VAL A 118 -18.85 5.39 -4.55
C VAL A 118 -17.73 5.27 -3.52
N SER A 119 -16.91 4.21 -3.59
CA SER A 119 -15.78 4.01 -2.68
C SER A 119 -14.74 5.13 -2.77
N ILE A 120 -14.43 5.60 -3.98
CA ILE A 120 -13.53 6.75 -4.21
C ILE A 120 -14.12 8.05 -3.63
N ASN A 121 -15.43 8.27 -3.76
CA ASN A 121 -16.09 9.44 -3.19
C ASN A 121 -16.12 9.42 -1.67
N GLN A 122 -16.32 8.25 -1.04
CA GLN A 122 -16.23 8.09 0.42
C GLN A 122 -14.83 8.39 0.94
N ILE A 123 -13.80 7.86 0.26
CA ILE A 123 -12.39 8.16 0.56
C ILE A 123 -12.11 9.66 0.44
N ARG A 124 -12.59 10.30 -0.63
CA ARG A 124 -12.42 11.74 -0.85
C ARG A 124 -13.06 12.59 0.25
N GLN A 125 -14.19 12.15 0.81
CA GLN A 125 -14.83 12.82 1.94
C GLN A 125 -14.08 12.62 3.26
N GLN A 126 -13.48 11.44 3.49
CA GLN A 126 -12.67 11.15 4.68
C GLN A 126 -11.32 11.87 4.67
N CYS A 127 -10.73 12.10 3.49
CA CYS A 127 -9.46 12.82 3.34
C CYS A 127 -9.63 14.34 3.16
N ALA A 128 -10.86 14.87 3.11
CA ALA A 128 -11.07 16.31 3.06
C ALA A 128 -10.72 16.93 4.43
N PRO A 129 -9.79 17.90 4.51
CA PRO A 129 -9.52 18.59 5.76
C PRO A 129 -10.79 19.32 6.22
N LYS A 130 -11.12 19.20 7.52
CA LYS A 130 -12.09 20.09 8.18
C LYS A 130 -11.54 21.51 8.27
#